data_AF-A0A939PE49-F1
#
_entry.id   AF-A0A939PE49-F1
#
_cell.length_a   1.000
_cell.length_b   1.000
_cell.length_c   1.000
_cell.angle_alpha   90.00
_cell.angle_beta   90.00
_cell.angle_gamma   90.00
#
_symmetry.space_group_name_H-M   'P 1'
#
loop_
_entity.id
_entity.type
_entity.pdbx_description
1 polymer ?
#
loop_
_entity_poly.entity_id
_entity_poly.type
_entity_poly.pdbx_seq_one_letter_code
_entity_poly.pdbx_strand_id
1 'polypeptide(L)' 'MDAQSFPCDQDVLARFPGARSYERDTERTTYLAERGGVRFLILVPHEGGEITVLTFADEEERAAYLTGRVQPA' A
#
# COMPACT_ATOMS: atom_id res chain seq x y z
N MET A 1 -10.15 -7.10 2.62
CA MET A 1 -9.06 -6.11 2.73
C MET A 1 -8.95 -5.60 4.16
N ASP A 2 -7.74 -5.56 4.70
CA ASP A 2 -7.42 -4.96 6.02
C ASP A 2 -6.47 -3.78 5.83
N ALA A 3 -6.64 -2.71 6.62
CA ALA A 3 -5.80 -1.51 6.58
C ALA A 3 -5.07 -1.29 7.90
N GLN A 4 -3.78 -0.95 7.83
CA GLN A 4 -2.96 -0.57 8.98
C GLN A 4 -2.23 0.74 8.67
N SER A 5 -2.29 1.70 9.59
CA SER A 5 -1.52 2.94 9.49
C SER A 5 -0.31 2.91 10.40
N PHE A 6 0.79 3.50 9.94
CA PHE A 6 2.03 3.64 10.68
C PHE A 6 2.54 5.07 10.59
N PRO A 7 3.19 5.60 11.63
CA PRO A 7 3.88 6.89 11.55
C PRO A 7 4.92 6.93 10.41
N CYS A 8 5.03 8.06 9.70
CA CYS A 8 5.92 8.20 8.54
C CYS A 8 7.43 8.14 8.87
N ASP A 9 7.82 8.30 10.14
CA ASP A 9 9.20 8.12 10.61
C ASP A 9 9.60 6.63 10.71
N GLN A 10 8.64 5.72 10.62
CA GLN A 10 8.90 4.29 10.60
C GLN A 10 9.27 3.83 9.18
N ASP A 11 10.40 3.14 9.04
CA ASP A 11 10.80 2.55 7.75
C ASP A 11 9.95 1.30 7.42
N VAL A 12 8.70 1.55 7.01
CA VAL A 12 7.73 0.53 6.64
C VAL A 12 8.16 -0.18 5.35
N LEU A 13 8.73 0.55 4.39
CA LEU A 13 9.15 -0.02 3.10
C LEU A 13 10.26 -1.06 3.27
N ALA A 14 11.19 -0.88 4.23
CA ALA A 14 12.20 -1.88 4.55
C ALA A 14 11.62 -3.26 4.97
N ARG A 15 10.35 -3.31 5.42
CA ARG A 15 9.66 -4.57 5.76
C ARG A 15 9.16 -5.35 4.54
N PHE A 16 9.25 -4.75 3.36
CA PHE A 16 8.75 -5.29 2.09
C PHE A 16 9.86 -5.28 1.02
N PRO A 17 10.88 -6.15 1.14
CA PRO A 17 11.94 -6.24 0.15
C PRO A 17 11.35 -6.60 -1.22
N GLY A 18 11.74 -5.84 -2.25
CA GLY A 18 11.20 -6.00 -3.60
C GLY A 18 9.89 -5.25 -3.86
N ALA A 19 9.44 -4.37 -2.96
CA ALA A 19 8.37 -3.43 -3.23
C ALA A 19 8.68 -2.59 -4.47
N ARG A 20 7.68 -2.41 -5.34
CA ARG A 20 7.80 -1.67 -6.61
C ARG A 20 6.84 -0.49 -6.60
N SER A 21 7.32 0.69 -7.01
CA SER A 21 6.45 1.85 -7.20
C SER A 21 5.46 1.57 -8.33
N TYR A 22 4.18 1.77 -8.06
CA TYR A 22 3.10 1.60 -9.02
C TYR A 22 2.60 2.95 -9.53
N GLU A 23 2.36 3.89 -8.62
CA GLU A 23 1.86 5.21 -8.94
C GLU A 23 2.51 6.23 -8.02
N ARG A 24 2.69 7.44 -8.54
CA ARG A 24 3.12 8.60 -7.78
C ARG A 24 2.19 9.76 -8.14
N ASP A 25 1.41 10.20 -7.17
CA ASP A 25 0.56 11.39 -7.30
C ASP A 25 1.24 12.59 -6.61
N THR A 26 0.55 13.72 -6.43
CA THR A 26 1.15 14.90 -5.79
C THR A 26 1.31 14.75 -4.28
N GLU A 27 0.48 13.92 -3.64
CA GLU A 27 0.35 13.80 -2.19
C GLU A 27 1.09 12.57 -1.64
N ARG A 28 1.23 11.50 -2.44
CA ARG A 28 1.79 10.22 -2.00
C ARG A 28 2.37 9.39 -3.15
N THR A 29 3.15 8.38 -2.77
CA THR A 29 3.60 7.29 -3.64
C THR A 29 2.96 5.97 -3.22
N THR A 30 2.44 5.24 -4.20
CA THR A 30 1.83 3.93 -4.03
C THR A 30 2.81 2.84 -4.46
N TYR A 31 3.05 1.86 -3.59
CA TYR A 31 3.90 0.71 -3.85
C TYR A 31 3.12 -0.60 -3.83
N LEU A 32 3.47 -1.49 -4.75
CA LEU A 32 3.06 -2.88 -4.76
C LEU A 32 4.10 -3.72 -4.05
N ALA A 33 3.65 -4.56 -3.12
CA ALA A 33 4.51 -5.50 -2.42
C ALA A 33 3.83 -6.86 -2.29
N GLU A 34 4.66 -7.89 -2.23
CA GLU A 34 4.24 -9.23 -1.84
C GLU A 34 5.18 -9.75 -0.75
N ARG A 35 4.62 -10.33 0.31
CA ARG A 35 5.42 -10.93 1.39
C ARG A 35 4.73 -12.19 1.89
N GLY A 36 5.43 -13.32 1.84
CA GLY A 36 4.88 -14.60 2.29
C GLY A 36 3.64 -15.04 1.51
N GLY A 37 3.55 -14.70 0.22
CA GLY A 37 2.39 -15.00 -0.63
C GLY A 37 1.18 -14.07 -0.42
N VAL A 38 1.29 -13.07 0.46
CA VAL A 38 0.25 -12.07 0.73
C VAL A 38 0.54 -10.79 -0.05
N ARG A 39 -0.50 -10.19 -0.62
CA ARG A 39 -0.42 -9.00 -1.50
C ARG A 39 -0.72 -7.74 -0.71
N PHE A 40 0.12 -6.73 -0.90
CA PHE A 40 0.05 -5.47 -0.18
C PHE A 40 0.05 -4.28 -1.14
N LEU A 41 -0.66 -3.22 -0.76
CA LEU A 41 -0.45 -1.86 -1.24
C LEU A 41 0.08 -1.01 -0.09
N ILE A 42 1.13 -0.24 -0.36
CA ILE A 42 1.74 0.66 0.61
C ILE A 42 1.61 2.08 0.08
N LEU A 43 0.88 2.93 0.80
CA LEU A 43 0.66 4.32 0.48
C LEU A 43 1.57 5.16 1.36
N VAL A 44 2.59 5.78 0.76
CA VAL A 44 3.59 6.58 1.47
C VAL A 44 3.35 8.06 1.16
N PRO A 45 2.93 8.88 2.13
CA PRO A 45 2.75 10.31 1.90
C PRO A 45 4.10 10.99 1.58
N HIS A 46 4.06 12.03 0.75
CA HIS A 46 5.26 12.81 0.41
C HIS A 46 5.68 13.75 1.56
N GLU A 47 4.72 14.25 2.32
CA GLU A 47 4.95 15.20 3.42
C GLU A 47 4.24 14.76 4.69
N GLY A 48 5.00 14.28 5.67
CA GLY A 48 4.49 13.92 7.00
C GLY A 48 3.28 12.97 6.97
N GLY A 49 2.68 12.72 8.13
CA GLY A 49 1.47 11.89 8.22
C GLY A 49 1.76 10.40 8.43
N GLU A 50 0.86 9.57 7.93
CA GLU A 50 0.87 8.12 8.16
C GLU A 50 1.04 7.34 6.87
N ILE A 51 1.90 6.32 6.91
CA ILE A 51 2.03 5.31 5.88
C ILE A 51 0.90 4.31 6.07
N THR A 52 0.06 4.13 5.06
CA THR A 52 -1.00 3.13 5.08
C THR A 52 -0.54 1.86 4.36
N VAL A 53 -0.72 0.71 5.00
CA VAL A 53 -0.51 -0.62 4.42
C VAL A 53 -1.85 -1.33 4.32
N LEU A 54 -2.25 -1.64 3.09
CA LEU A 54 -3.44 -2.42 2.78
C LEU A 54 -3.04 -3.86 2.48
N THR A 55 -3.76 -4.80 3.08
CA THR A 55 -3.59 -6.23 2.86
C THR A 55 -4.78 -6.78 2.09
N PHE A 56 -4.50 -7.57 1.05
CA PHE A 56 -5.52 -8.18 0.19
C PHE A 56 -5.48 -9.69 0.28
N ALA A 57 -6.67 -10.30 0.18
CA ALA A 57 -6.82 -11.76 0.18
C ALA A 57 -6.19 -12.36 -1.08
N ASP A 58 -6.39 -11.72 -2.23
CA ASP A 58 -5.87 -12.16 -3.53
C ASP A 58 -5.57 -10.97 -4.45
N GLU A 59 -5.12 -11.29 -5.66
CA GLU A 59 -4.77 -10.29 -6.68
C GLU A 59 -6.00 -9.64 -7.32
N GLU A 60 -7.13 -10.35 -7.36
CA GLU A 60 -8.39 -9.84 -7.90
C GLU A 60 -8.94 -8.72 -7.00
N GLU A 61 -8.94 -8.92 -5.68
CA GLU A 61 -9.33 -7.91 -4.70
C GLU A 61 -8.42 -6.67 -4.80
N ARG A 62 -7.10 -6.87 -4.93
CA ARG A 62 -6.13 -5.77 -5.09
C ARG A 62 -6.34 -4.99 -6.39
N ALA A 63 -6.62 -5.69 -7.50
CA ALA A 63 -6.91 -5.06 -8.78
C ALA A 63 -8.26 -4.29 -8.77
N ALA A 64 -9.27 -4.84 -8.08
CA ALA A 64 -10.55 -4.18 -7.91
C ALA A 64 -10.42 -2.86 -7.13
N TYR A 65 -9.58 -2.84 -6.08
CA TYR A 65 -9.24 -1.61 -5.35
C TYR A 65 -8.56 -0.58 -6.26
N LEU A 66 -7.51 -0.98 -6.99
CA LEU A 66 -6.75 -0.08 -7.87
C LEU A 66 -7.56 0.52 -9.02
N THR A 67 -8.61 -0.17 -9.45
CA THR A 67 -9.52 0.29 -10.50
C THR A 67 -10.71 1.08 -9.96
N GLY A 68 -10.73 1.38 -8.66
CA GLY A 68 -11.81 2.13 -8.00
C GLY A 68 -13.13 1.36 -7.90
N ARG A 69 -13.12 0.04 -8.15
CA ARG A 69 -14.30 -0.83 -8.05
C ARG A 69 -14.60 -1.22 -6.59
N VAL A 70 -13.59 -1.15 -5.74
CA VAL A 70 -13.72 -1.32 -4.28
C VAL A 70 -13.10 -0.09 -3.65
N GLN A 71 -13.91 0.70 -2.95
CA GLN A 71 -13.42 1.78 -2.08
C GLN A 71 -13.49 1.31 -0.62
N PRO A 72 -12.53 1.73 0.23
CA PRO A 72 -12.70 1.57 1.66
C PRO A 72 -13.93 2.38 2.10
N ALA A 73 -14.79 1.76 2.93
CA ALA A 73 -15.94 2.42 3.53
C ALA A 73 -15.51 3.48 4.56
#